data_AF-A0A3A5LCD3-F1
#
_entry.id   AF-A0A3A5LCD3-F1
#
_cell.length_a   1.000
_cell.length_b   1.000
_cell.length_c   1.000
_cell.angle_alpha   90.00
_cell.angle_beta   90.00
_cell.angle_gamma   90.00
#
_symmetry.space_group_name_H-M   'P 1'
#
loop_
_entity.id
_entity.type
_entity.pdbx_description
1 polymer ?
#
loop_
_entity_poly.entity_id
_entity_poly.type
_entity_poly.pdbx_seq_one_letter_code
_entity_poly.pdbx_strand_id
1 'polypeptide(L)'
;VYLAIDRTNWYWGKAKINVFMLSICYEGIAIPIFWRLLKKAGGTTGKEQIELLSRFINTFGKESIQGILGDREFPNKALIAWLVA
;
A
#
# COMPACT_ATOMS: atom_id res chain seq x y z
N VAL A 1 3.11 -13.43 7.04
CA VAL A 1 1.90 -12.66 6.72
C VAL A 1 1.93 -12.22 5.28
N TYR A 2 0.78 -12.25 4.61
CA TYR A 2 0.61 -11.56 3.33
C TYR A 2 0.19 -10.13 3.62
N LEU A 3 0.79 -9.19 2.89
CA LEU A 3 0.40 -7.79 2.93
C LEU A 3 -0.39 -7.46 1.67
N ALA A 4 -1.43 -6.66 1.78
CA ALA A 4 -2.19 -6.14 0.65
C ALA A 4 -2.05 -4.63 0.58
N ILE A 5 -1.72 -4.11 -0.61
CA ILE A 5 -1.86 -2.69 -0.92
C ILE A 5 -3.24 -2.44 -1.54
N ASP A 6 -3.92 -1.42 -1.04
CA ASP A 6 -5.23 -1.01 -1.55
C ASP A 6 -5.43 0.50 -1.43
N ARG A 7 -6.46 1.06 -2.07
CA ARG A 7 -6.83 2.46 -1.93
C ARG A 7 -8.32 2.71 -2.04
N THR A 8 -8.76 3.79 -1.42
CA THR A 8 -10.12 4.31 -1.61
C THR A 8 -10.09 5.82 -1.89
N ASN A 9 -10.93 6.26 -2.84
CA ASN A 9 -11.06 7.68 -3.18
C ASN A 9 -12.31 8.25 -2.50
N TRP A 10 -12.11 9.31 -1.74
CA TRP A 10 -13.15 10.07 -1.06
C TRP A 10 -13.18 11.50 -1.57
N TYR A 11 -14.35 12.12 -1.47
CA TYR A 11 -14.55 13.53 -1.75
C TYR A 11 -15.01 14.22 -0.47
N TRP A 12 -14.21 15.16 0.03
CA TRP A 12 -14.61 16.08 1.08
C TRP A 12 -15.01 17.41 0.44
N GLY A 13 -16.29 17.54 0.10
CA GLY A 13 -16.77 18.60 -0.78
C GLY A 13 -16.08 18.53 -2.14
N LYS A 14 -15.27 19.55 -2.48
CA LYS A 14 -14.48 19.57 -3.73
C LYS A 14 -13.08 18.97 -3.60
N ALA A 15 -12.61 18.69 -2.38
CA ALA A 15 -11.28 18.15 -2.13
C ALA A 15 -11.26 16.63 -2.34
N LYS A 16 -10.35 16.15 -3.19
CA LYS A 16 -10.13 14.71 -3.41
C LYS A 16 -9.14 14.17 -2.39
N ILE A 17 -9.57 13.14 -1.65
CA ILE A 17 -8.77 12.44 -0.65
C ILE A 17 -8.61 11.00 -1.11
N ASN A 18 -7.41 10.62 -1.53
CA ASN A 18 -7.11 9.23 -1.85
C ASN A 18 -6.38 8.61 -0.67
N VAL A 19 -7.06 7.70 0.03
CA VAL A 19 -6.50 6.98 1.16
C VAL A 19 -5.81 5.74 0.60
N PHE A 20 -4.48 5.75 0.60
CA PHE A 20 -3.67 4.60 0.20
C PHE A 20 -3.29 3.80 1.45
N MET A 21 -3.56 2.50 1.45
CA MET A 21 -3.50 1.64 2.63
C MET A 21 -2.59 0.43 2.40
N LEU A 22 -1.99 -0.04 3.49
CA LEU A 22 -1.29 -1.31 3.61
C LEU A 22 -1.97 -2.12 4.71
N SER A 23 -2.43 -3.30 4.35
CA SER A 23 -3.23 -4.18 5.19
C SER A 23 -2.52 -5.51 5.41
N ILE A 24 -2.75 -6.13 6.55
CA ILE A 24 -2.40 -7.53 6.79
C ILE A 24 -3.58 -8.39 6.34
N CYS A 25 -3.33 -9.40 5.52
CA CYS A 25 -4.32 -10.42 5.19
C CYS A 25 -4.37 -11.47 6.30
N TYR A 26 -5.53 -11.63 6.94
CA TYR A 26 -5.77 -12.57 8.02
C TYR A 26 -7.17 -13.16 7.87
N GLU A 27 -7.31 -14.49 7.89
CA GLU A 27 -8.61 -15.20 7.83
C GLU A 27 -9.59 -14.69 6.75
N GLY A 28 -9.07 -14.40 5.55
CA GLY A 28 -9.89 -13.95 4.41
C GLY A 28 -10.28 -12.46 4.45
N ILE A 29 -9.84 -11.70 5.46
CA ILE A 29 -10.03 -10.25 5.55
C ILE A 29 -8.69 -9.51 5.43
N ALA A 30 -8.75 -8.28 4.92
CA ALA A 30 -7.62 -7.36 4.91
C ALA A 30 -7.81 -6.32 6.02
N ILE A 31 -6.94 -6.32 7.02
CA ILE A 31 -6.97 -5.40 8.15
C ILE A 31 -5.97 -4.26 7.90
N PRO A 32 -6.41 -3.01 7.68
CA PRO A 32 -5.51 -1.89 7.44
C PRO A 32 -4.65 -1.58 8.68
N ILE A 33 -3.33 -1.51 8.49
CA ILE A 33 -2.37 -1.21 9.57
C ILE A 33 -1.70 0.15 9.34
N PHE A 34 -1.41 0.50 8.08
CA PHE A 34 -0.85 1.80 7.73
C PHE A 34 -1.62 2.42 6.58
N TRP A 35 -1.72 3.75 6.60
CA TRP A 35 -2.30 4.50 5.48
C TRP A 35 -1.64 5.85 5.30
N ARG A 36 -1.82 6.40 4.10
CA ARG A 36 -1.40 7.75 3.73
C ARG A 36 -2.48 8.45 2.94
N LEU A 37 -2.74 9.71 3.29
CA LEU A 37 -3.65 10.57 2.54
C LEU A 37 -2.89 11.22 1.39
N LEU A 38 -3.25 10.86 0.17
CA LEU A 38 -2.68 11.45 -1.04
C LEU A 38 -3.56 12.61 -1.50
N LYS A 39 -2.96 13.79 -1.69
CA LYS A 39 -3.63 15.00 -2.21
C LYS A 39 -3.80 14.96 -3.73
N LYS A 40 -4.16 13.80 -4.27
CA LYS A 40 -4.36 13.54 -5.71
C LYS A 40 -5.42 12.46 -5.92
N ALA A 41 -6.06 12.48 -7.07
CA ALA A 41 -7.02 11.45 -7.46
C ALA A 41 -6.33 10.22 -8.06
N GLY A 42 -6.98 9.06 -7.95
CA GLY A 42 -6.63 7.90 -8.77
C GLY A 42 -5.54 7.04 -8.13
N GLY A 43 -4.34 7.05 -8.68
CA GLY A 43 -3.31 6.03 -8.40
C GLY A 43 -2.21 6.42 -7.43
N THR A 44 -1.32 5.46 -7.20
CA THR A 44 -0.11 5.58 -6.38
C THR A 44 1.14 5.60 -7.26
N THR A 45 2.23 6.20 -6.79
CA THR A 45 3.56 6.01 -7.41
C THR A 45 4.35 4.94 -6.67
N GLY A 46 5.34 4.34 -7.33
CA GLY A 46 6.22 3.35 -6.70
C GLY A 46 6.91 3.87 -5.45
N LYS A 47 7.27 5.17 -5.41
CA LYS A 47 7.83 5.79 -4.21
C LYS A 47 6.85 5.74 -3.04
N GLU A 48 5.57 5.99 -3.28
CA GLU A 48 4.53 5.98 -2.24
C GLU A 48 4.27 4.56 -1.73
N GLN A 49 4.30 3.58 -2.64
CA GLN A 49 4.18 2.16 -2.31
C GLN A 49 5.38 1.68 -1.47
N ILE A 50 6.61 1.99 -1.92
CA ILE A 50 7.84 1.66 -1.21
C ILE A 50 7.87 2.31 0.17
N GLU A 51 7.45 3.56 0.30
CA GLU A 51 7.42 4.28 1.58
C GLU A 51 6.49 3.58 2.59
N LEU A 52 5.31 3.15 2.16
CA LEU A 52 4.35 2.47 3.03
C LEU A 52 4.83 1.07 3.44
N LEU A 53 5.42 0.33 2.52
CA LEU A 53 6.05 -0.97 2.80
C LEU A 53 7.29 -0.85 3.68
N SER A 54 8.13 0.15 3.44
CA SER A 54 9.31 0.45 4.25
C SER A 54 8.90 0.76 5.70
N ARG A 55 7.78 1.47 5.89
CA ARG A 55 7.24 1.71 7.23
C ARG A 55 6.87 0.42 7.95
N PHE A 56 6.26 -0.54 7.24
CA PHE A 56 5.97 -1.86 7.80
C PHE A 56 7.26 -2.60 8.17
N ILE A 57 8.23 -2.67 7.26
CA ILE A 57 9.51 -3.35 7.49
C ILE A 57 10.25 -2.74 8.68
N ASN A 58 10.27 -1.41 8.80
CA ASN A 58 10.92 -0.72 9.92
C ASN A 58 10.20 -0.97 11.27
N THR A 59 8.90 -1.28 11.25
CA THR A 59 8.11 -1.50 12.47
C THR A 59 8.12 -2.97 12.91
N PHE A 60 8.00 -3.91 11.96
CA PHE A 60 7.76 -5.32 12.23
C PHE A 60 8.86 -6.26 11.72
N GLY A 61 9.85 -5.73 10.99
CA GLY A 61 10.84 -6.52 10.27
C GLY A 61 10.30 -7.11 8.97
N LYS A 62 11.21 -7.42 8.05
CA LYS A 62 10.87 -8.04 6.75
C LYS A 62 10.62 -9.55 6.86
N GLU A 63 11.17 -10.21 7.88
CA GLU A 63 11.16 -11.68 8.03
C GLU A 63 9.74 -12.27 8.11
N SER A 64 8.78 -11.46 8.55
CA SER A 64 7.38 -11.86 8.66
C SER A 64 6.62 -11.79 7.33
N ILE A 65 7.16 -11.16 6.29
CA ILE A 65 6.45 -10.90 5.03
C ILE A 65 6.62 -12.10 4.10
N GLN A 66 5.50 -12.74 3.74
CA GLN A 66 5.49 -13.87 2.79
C GLN A 66 5.22 -13.42 1.36
N GLY A 67 4.56 -12.28 1.19
CA GLY A 67 4.22 -11.74 -0.11
C GLY A 67 3.47 -10.43 -0.01
N ILE A 68 3.50 -9.69 -1.10
CA ILE A 68 2.77 -8.43 -1.27
C ILE A 68 1.76 -8.65 -2.38
N LEU A 69 0.51 -8.40 -2.05
CA LEU A 69 -0.65 -8.55 -2.91
C LEU A 69 -1.15 -7.16 -3.31
N GLY A 70 -1.64 -7.04 -4.52
CA GLY A 70 -2.28 -5.82 -5.01
C GLY A 70 -3.05 -6.14 -6.28
N ASP A 71 -4.15 -5.42 -6.50
CA ASP A 71 -4.91 -5.53 -7.74
C ASP A 71 -4.09 -4.97 -8.93
N ARG A 72 -4.55 -5.25 -10.16
CA ARG A 72 -3.94 -4.84 -11.43
C ARG A 72 -3.76 -3.33 -11.61
N GLU A 73 -4.34 -2.50 -10.72
CA GLU A 73 -4.17 -1.04 -10.74
C GLU A 73 -2.91 -0.54 -10.00
N PHE A 74 -2.20 -1.42 -9.27
CA PHE A 74 -1.00 -1.05 -8.53
C PHE A 74 0.37 -1.44 -9.13
N PRO A 75 0.53 -1.92 -10.37
CA PRO A 75 1.86 -2.29 -10.86
C PRO A 75 2.72 -1.04 -11.00
N ASN A 76 3.92 -1.08 -10.43
CA ASN A 76 4.90 -0.02 -10.61
C ASN A 76 6.31 -0.60 -10.82
N LYS A 77 6.99 -0.18 -11.89
CA LYS A 77 8.34 -0.64 -12.21
C LYS A 77 9.34 -0.38 -11.08
N ALA A 78 9.24 0.77 -10.40
CA ALA A 78 10.12 1.10 -9.29
C ALA A 78 9.85 0.21 -8.07
N LEU A 79 8.58 -0.09 -7.79
CA LEU A 79 8.23 -1.03 -6.71
C LEU A 79 8.78 -2.42 -7.02
N ILE A 80 8.53 -2.94 -8.23
CA ILE A 80 8.99 -4.28 -8.61
C ILE A 80 10.52 -4.35 -8.54
N ALA A 81 11.23 -3.37 -9.10
CA ALA A 81 12.69 -3.30 -9.01
C ALA A 81 13.19 -3.27 -7.56
N TRP A 82 12.51 -2.56 -6.68
CA TRP A 82 12.84 -2.51 -5.26
C TRP A 82 12.57 -3.83 -4.53
N LEU A 83 11.56 -4.59 -4.94
CA LEU A 83 11.23 -5.89 -4.34
C LEU A 83 12.19 -7.02 -4.74
N VAL A 84 12.81 -6.91 -5.91
CA VAL A 84 13.72 -7.94 -6.46
C VAL A 84 15.20 -7.57 -6.34
N ALA A 85 15.51 -6.41 -5.77
CA ALA A 85 16.88 -5.96 -5.46
C ALA A 85 17.38 -6.60 -4.17
#